data_AF-A0AAW0VQI8-F1
#
_entry.id   AF-A0AAW0VQI8-F1
#
_cell.length_a   1.000
_cell.length_b   1.000
_cell.length_c   1.000
_cell.angle_alpha   90.00
_cell.angle_beta   90.00
_cell.angle_gamma   90.00
#
_symmetry.space_group_name_H-M   'P 1'
#
loop_
_entity.id
_entity.type
_entity.pdbx_description
1 polymer ?
#
loop_
_entity_poly.entity_id
_entity_poly.type
_entity_poly.pdbx_seq_one_letter_code
_entity_poly.pdbx_strand_id
1 'polypeptide(L)'
;MLLFSLCFVCLNLSSRVSFTLTWSVGLKNFESKLRKGQPQIILMKEGTDSSQGKPQLISNINACAAVVDAIRTTLGPRGMDKLIVDTKGQATISNDGATIMKQLDIVHPAAKILVDIAKSQ
;
A
#
# COMPACT_ATOMS: atom_id res chain seq x y z
N MET A 1 9.18 27.17 -28.00
CA MET A 1 8.96 28.60 -27.74
C MET A 1 8.30 29.20 -28.96
N LEU A 2 6.96 29.36 -28.91
CA LEU A 2 6.09 30.20 -29.76
C LEU A 2 6.01 29.80 -31.25
N LEU A 3 4.88 29.81 -31.97
CA LEU A 3 3.46 30.03 -31.70
C LEU A 3 2.69 29.48 -32.92
N PHE A 4 1.53 28.84 -32.66
CA PHE A 4 0.25 28.99 -33.38
C PHE A 4 0.23 29.09 -34.92
N SER A 5 -0.50 28.18 -35.56
CA SER A 5 -1.69 28.62 -36.31
C SER A 5 -2.64 27.43 -36.55
N LEU A 6 -3.66 27.34 -35.70
CA LEU A 6 -4.93 26.70 -36.06
C LEU A 6 -5.59 27.61 -37.11
N CYS A 7 -5.97 27.06 -38.26
CA CYS A 7 -7.14 27.60 -38.95
C CYS A 7 -8.00 26.47 -39.51
N PHE A 8 -9.07 26.27 -38.75
CA PHE A 8 -10.24 25.46 -38.97
C PHE A 8 -11.01 26.00 -40.18
N VAL A 9 -11.15 25.22 -41.26
CA VAL A 9 -12.16 25.52 -42.30
C VAL A 9 -12.82 24.22 -42.75
N CYS A 10 -14.13 24.17 -42.47
CA CYS A 10 -15.26 23.61 -43.22
C CYS A 10 -15.08 22.23 -43.90
N LEU A 11 -16.03 21.31 -43.85
CA LEU A 11 -17.41 21.53 -44.27
C LEU A 11 -18.25 20.30 -43.88
N ASN A 12 -19.45 20.61 -43.43
CA ASN A 12 -20.54 19.71 -43.12
C ASN A 12 -21.12 19.11 -44.42
N LEU A 13 -21.19 17.78 -44.56
CA LEU A 13 -22.28 17.15 -45.33
C LEU A 13 -22.38 15.63 -45.12
N SER A 14 -23.52 15.24 -44.55
CA SER A 14 -24.11 13.90 -44.64
C SER A 14 -24.24 13.47 -46.11
N SER A 15 -23.76 12.28 -46.48
CA SER A 15 -24.31 11.43 -47.56
C SER A 15 -23.55 10.09 -47.65
N ARG A 16 -24.25 8.99 -47.34
CA ARG A 16 -23.87 7.61 -47.69
C ARG A 16 -23.82 7.45 -49.21
N VAL A 17 -22.70 7.03 -49.81
CA VAL A 17 -22.71 6.20 -51.03
C VAL A 17 -21.46 5.30 -51.10
N SER A 18 -21.70 3.99 -51.18
CA SER A 18 -20.88 2.89 -51.73
C SER A 18 -19.36 2.88 -51.57
N PHE A 19 -18.88 2.00 -50.68
CA PHE A 19 -17.62 1.27 -50.87
C PHE A 19 -17.79 -0.18 -50.39
N THR A 20 -18.77 -0.88 -50.95
CA THR A 20 -18.78 -2.35 -50.94
C THR A 20 -17.80 -2.84 -52.00
N LEU A 21 -16.95 -3.81 -51.64
CA LEU A 21 -15.88 -4.45 -52.42
C LEU A 21 -14.47 -3.85 -52.24
N THR A 22 -13.84 -4.14 -51.09
CA THR A 22 -12.53 -4.84 -50.99
C THR A 22 -12.21 -5.08 -49.51
N TRP A 23 -12.97 -5.96 -48.85
CA TRP A 23 -12.73 -6.33 -47.45
C TRP A 23 -12.92 -7.85 -47.26
N SER A 24 -12.20 -8.66 -48.04
CA SER A 24 -12.30 -10.14 -47.93
C SER A 24 -10.98 -10.86 -47.67
N VAL A 25 -9.82 -10.20 -47.77
CA VAL A 25 -8.50 -10.86 -47.53
C VAL A 25 -7.77 -10.31 -46.30
N GLY A 26 -8.23 -9.21 -45.71
CA GLY A 26 -7.60 -8.57 -44.53
C GLY A 26 -8.16 -8.97 -43.16
N LEU A 27 -9.28 -9.70 -43.07
CA LEU A 27 -9.91 -10.00 -41.77
C LEU A 27 -9.26 -11.13 -40.98
N LYS A 28 -8.72 -12.15 -41.67
CA LYS A 28 -8.29 -13.39 -40.99
C LYS A 28 -7.09 -13.18 -40.06
N ASN A 29 -6.33 -12.10 -40.26
CA ASN A 29 -5.20 -11.72 -39.40
C ASN A 29 -5.55 -10.72 -38.29
N PHE A 30 -6.80 -10.23 -38.26
CA PHE A 30 -7.25 -9.29 -37.23
C PHE A 30 -8.03 -9.99 -36.10
N GLU A 31 -8.75 -11.08 -36.41
CA GLU A 31 -9.45 -11.88 -35.38
C GLU A 31 -8.51 -12.62 -34.43
N SER A 32 -7.31 -13.04 -34.88
CA SER A 32 -6.32 -13.68 -34.01
C SER A 32 -5.62 -12.70 -33.06
N LYS A 33 -5.70 -11.39 -33.35
CA LYS A 33 -5.08 -10.32 -32.55
C LYS A 33 -6.00 -9.72 -31.49
N LEU A 34 -7.28 -10.12 -31.45
CA LEU A 34 -8.28 -9.67 -30.45
C LEU A 34 -8.45 -10.62 -29.25
N ARG A 35 -7.66 -11.70 -29.13
CA ARG A 35 -7.67 -12.62 -27.96
C ARG A 35 -6.46 -12.50 -27.03
N LYS A 36 -5.81 -11.33 -26.94
CA LYS A 36 -4.77 -11.03 -25.93
C LYS A 36 -5.08 -9.75 -25.16
N GLY A 37 -6.26 -9.71 -24.55
CA GLY A 37 -6.68 -8.57 -23.75
C GLY A 37 -7.89 -8.89 -22.89
N GLN A 38 -7.99 -10.11 -22.34
CA GLN A 38 -8.71 -10.22 -21.09
C GLN A 38 -7.89 -9.42 -20.08
N PRO A 39 -8.43 -8.37 -19.41
CA PRO A 39 -7.79 -7.90 -18.21
C PRO A 39 -7.73 -9.12 -17.30
N GLN A 40 -6.52 -9.60 -17.05
CA GLN A 40 -6.27 -10.56 -15.99
C GLN A 40 -6.82 -9.93 -14.72
N ILE A 41 -8.04 -10.34 -14.34
CA ILE A 41 -8.58 -10.10 -13.02
C ILE A 41 -7.57 -10.81 -12.12
N ILE A 42 -6.74 -10.03 -11.46
CA ILE A 42 -5.92 -10.54 -10.37
C ILE A 42 -6.93 -10.91 -9.30
N LEU A 43 -7.43 -12.16 -9.34
CA LEU A 43 -7.95 -12.77 -8.14
C LEU A 43 -6.76 -12.80 -7.19
N MET A 44 -6.72 -11.87 -6.24
CA MET A 44 -5.85 -12.06 -5.10
C MET A 44 -6.17 -13.44 -4.52
N LYS A 45 -5.11 -14.20 -4.25
CA LYS A 45 -5.19 -15.54 -3.67
C LYS A 45 -6.22 -15.55 -2.54
N GLU A 46 -7.21 -16.44 -2.60
CA GLU A 46 -8.21 -16.64 -1.55
C GLU A 46 -7.47 -16.82 -0.21
N GLY A 47 -7.48 -15.77 0.63
CA GLY A 47 -6.68 -15.70 1.86
C GLY A 47 -5.85 -14.43 2.05
N THR A 48 -5.81 -13.47 1.11
CA THR A 48 -5.31 -12.13 1.43
C THR A 48 -6.40 -11.31 2.12
N ASP A 49 -6.23 -11.06 3.41
CA ASP A 49 -7.02 -10.09 4.15
C ASP A 49 -6.76 -8.69 3.57
N SER A 50 -7.52 -8.29 2.56
CA SER A 50 -7.60 -6.89 2.15
C SER A 50 -8.54 -6.17 3.12
N SER A 51 -8.17 -6.12 4.40
CA SER A 51 -8.88 -5.33 5.40
C SER A 51 -8.64 -3.86 5.08
N GLN A 52 -9.56 -3.27 4.32
CA GLN A 52 -9.53 -1.89 3.89
C GLN A 52 -10.55 -1.07 4.68
N GLY A 53 -10.29 0.24 4.81
CA GLY A 53 -11.22 1.20 5.40
C GLY A 53 -11.04 1.44 6.90
N LYS A 54 -12.09 2.00 7.52
CA LYS A 54 -12.12 2.43 8.93
C LYS A 54 -11.67 1.36 9.95
N PRO A 55 -12.06 0.07 9.87
CA PRO A 55 -11.63 -0.91 10.86
C PRO A 55 -10.11 -1.15 10.84
N GLN A 56 -9.47 -1.05 9.68
CA GLN A 56 -8.01 -1.20 9.58
C GLN A 56 -7.26 -0.04 10.24
N LEU A 57 -7.78 1.18 10.11
CA LEU A 57 -7.21 2.34 10.80
C LEU A 57 -7.29 2.18 12.32
N ILE A 58 -8.43 1.70 12.82
CA ILE A 58 -8.61 1.44 14.26
C ILE A 58 -7.66 0.34 14.73
N SER A 59 -7.49 -0.74 13.96
CA SER A 59 -6.52 -1.80 14.26
C SER A 59 -5.09 -1.27 14.34
N ASN A 60 -4.68 -0.41 13.40
CA ASN A 60 -3.37 0.22 13.41
C ASN A 60 -3.17 1.10 14.66
N ILE A 61 -4.18 1.91 15.02
CA ILE A 61 -4.13 2.77 16.21
C ILE A 61 -4.02 1.93 17.47
N ASN A 62 -4.82 0.87 17.59
CA ASN A 62 -4.82 -0.02 18.76
C ASN A 62 -3.46 -0.71 18.94
N ALA A 63 -2.83 -1.17 17.85
CA ALA A 63 -1.50 -1.76 17.90
C ALA A 63 -0.45 -0.77 18.41
N CYS A 64 -0.49 0.48 17.93
CA CYS A 64 0.41 1.53 18.38
C CYS A 64 0.14 1.94 19.84
N ALA A 65 -1.13 2.01 20.24
CA ALA A 65 -1.53 2.35 21.61
C ALA A 65 -0.97 1.34 22.62
N ALA A 66 -1.01 0.04 22.30
CA ALA A 66 -0.44 -1.00 23.16
C ALA A 66 1.07 -0.81 23.39
N VAL A 67 1.83 -0.38 22.37
CA VAL A 67 3.27 -0.08 22.51
C VAL A 67 3.49 1.16 23.38
N VAL A 68 2.67 2.20 23.20
CA VAL A 68 2.75 3.42 24.00
C VAL A 68 2.45 3.15 25.47
N ASP A 69 1.44 2.33 25.77
CA ASP A 69 1.07 1.98 27.14
C ASP A 69 2.20 1.23 27.87
N ALA A 70 3.01 0.45 27.14
CA ALA A 70 4.21 -0.13 27.71
C ALA A 70 5.20 0.97 28.10
N ILE A 71 5.53 1.91 27.22
CA ILE A 71 6.64 2.86 27.45
C ILE A 71 6.23 4.02 28.38
N ARG A 72 4.95 4.40 28.40
CA ARG A 72 4.47 5.59 29.11
C ARG A 72 4.84 5.61 30.60
N THR A 73 4.96 4.45 31.25
CA THR A 73 5.28 4.35 32.68
C THR A 73 6.76 4.56 33.01
N THR A 74 7.64 4.55 32.00
CA THR A 74 9.08 4.72 32.21
C THR A 74 9.51 6.18 32.05
N LEU A 75 8.65 7.04 31.47
CA LEU A 75 8.97 8.44 31.23
C LEU A 75 8.86 9.32 32.49
N GLY A 76 9.88 10.16 32.71
CA GLY A 76 9.91 11.20 33.75
C GLY A 76 10.76 10.84 34.98
N PRO A 77 10.98 11.79 35.91
CA PRO A 77 11.86 11.60 37.07
C PRO A 77 11.31 10.60 38.11
N ARG A 78 10.04 10.18 37.96
CA ARG A 78 9.40 9.11 38.72
C ARG A 78 9.00 7.94 37.82
N GLY A 79 9.64 7.80 36.66
CA GLY A 79 9.45 6.66 35.77
C GLY A 79 9.90 5.37 36.47
N MET A 80 9.16 4.29 36.27
CA MET A 80 9.52 2.97 36.78
C MET A 80 10.36 2.23 35.74
N ASP A 81 11.35 1.48 36.22
CA ASP A 81 12.15 0.61 35.35
C ASP A 81 11.32 -0.63 34.97
N LYS A 82 11.55 -1.13 33.76
CA LYS A 82 10.98 -2.41 33.34
C LYS A 82 12.02 -3.50 33.38
N LEU A 83 11.63 -4.62 33.98
CA LEU A 83 12.32 -5.89 33.84
C LEU A 83 11.79 -6.58 32.59
N ILE A 84 12.65 -6.77 31.60
CA ILE A 84 12.35 -7.50 30.37
C ILE A 84 13.18 -8.77 30.38
N VAL A 85 12.54 -9.89 30.04
CA VAL A 85 13.19 -11.19 29.94
C VAL A 85 13.10 -11.62 28.48
N ASP A 86 14.25 -11.76 27.83
CA ASP A 86 14.35 -12.29 26.48
C ASP A 86 14.00 -13.79 26.47
N THR A 87 13.61 -14.29 25.31
CA THR A 87 13.37 -15.72 25.01
C THR A 87 14.55 -16.62 25.40
N LYS A 88 15.78 -16.08 25.42
CA LYS A 88 17.00 -16.76 25.85
C LYS A 88 17.22 -16.78 27.37
N GLY A 89 16.29 -16.22 28.14
CA GLY A 89 16.37 -16.13 29.61
C GLY A 89 17.27 -15.02 30.12
N GLN A 90 17.76 -14.12 29.25
CA GLN A 90 18.50 -12.93 29.69
C GLN A 90 17.52 -11.89 30.23
N ALA A 91 17.68 -11.53 31.51
CA ALA A 91 16.91 -10.46 32.14
C ALA A 91 17.66 -9.13 32.02
N THR A 92 16.98 -8.10 31.53
CA THR A 92 17.48 -6.73 31.44
C THR A 92 16.52 -5.79 32.11
N ILE A 93 17.02 -5.00 33.06
CA ILE A 93 16.28 -3.94 33.73
C ILE A 93 16.65 -2.63 33.05
N SER A 94 15.67 -1.91 32.51
CA SER A 94 15.93 -0.63 31.85
C SER A 94 14.75 0.33 31.98
N ASN A 95 15.08 1.62 32.01
CA ASN A 95 14.15 2.73 31.92
C ASN A 95 14.02 3.26 30.48
N ASP A 96 15.06 3.04 29.65
CA ASP A 96 15.13 3.62 28.33
C ASP A 96 14.16 2.95 27.35
N GLY A 97 13.21 3.73 26.84
CA GLY A 97 12.20 3.29 25.88
C GLY A 97 12.80 2.67 24.62
N ALA A 98 13.95 3.15 24.13
CA ALA A 98 14.58 2.59 22.93
C ALA A 98 15.09 1.17 23.16
N THR A 99 15.70 0.89 24.31
CA THR A 99 16.11 -0.47 24.69
C THR A 99 14.91 -1.39 24.91
N ILE A 100 13.86 -0.90 25.57
CA ILE A 100 12.61 -1.64 25.80
C ILE A 100 11.98 -2.04 24.46
N MET A 101 11.86 -1.10 23.53
CA MET A 101 11.28 -1.33 22.20
C MET A 101 12.10 -2.29 21.32
N LYS A 102 13.41 -2.42 21.54
CA LYS A 102 14.26 -3.39 20.81
C LYS A 102 13.99 -4.83 21.23
N GLN A 103 13.52 -5.05 22.45
CA GLN A 103 13.29 -6.37 23.02
C GLN A 103 11.84 -6.83 22.90
N LEU A 104 10.93 -5.94 22.49
CA LEU A 104 9.53 -6.28 22.26
C LEU A 104 9.34 -6.92 20.88
N ASP A 105 8.70 -8.08 20.85
CA ASP A 105 8.31 -8.78 19.62
C ASP A 105 7.01 -8.20 19.06
N ILE A 106 7.12 -7.37 18.01
CA ILE A 106 5.99 -6.68 17.39
C ILE A 106 5.64 -7.32 16.05
N VAL A 107 4.42 -7.85 15.95
CA VAL A 107 3.89 -8.47 14.72
C VAL A 107 3.22 -7.44 13.79
N HIS A 108 2.57 -6.42 14.35
CA HIS A 108 1.83 -5.44 13.55
C HIS A 108 2.76 -4.48 12.78
N PRO A 109 2.53 -4.28 11.46
CA PRO A 109 3.44 -3.47 10.62
C PRO A 109 3.45 -1.99 11.01
N ALA A 110 2.31 -1.43 11.44
CA ALA A 110 2.22 -0.05 11.89
C ALA A 110 3.08 0.22 13.13
N ALA A 111 3.04 -0.69 14.10
CA ALA A 111 3.81 -0.59 15.33
C ALA A 111 5.31 -0.83 15.10
N LYS A 112 5.68 -1.67 14.12
CA LYS A 112 7.08 -1.90 13.74
C LYS A 112 7.76 -0.61 13.26
N ILE A 113 7.07 0.18 12.44
CA ILE A 113 7.58 1.47 11.95
C ILE A 113 7.87 2.42 13.12
N LEU A 114 7.02 2.45 14.15
CA LEU A 114 7.26 3.28 15.34
C LEU A 114 8.52 2.88 16.09
N VAL A 115 8.76 1.59 16.24
CA VAL A 115 9.98 1.09 16.88
C VAL A 115 11.22 1.39 16.05
N ASP A 116 11.15 1.30 14.73
CA ASP A 116 12.28 1.61 13.86
C ASP A 116 12.64 3.10 13.93
N ILE A 117 11.65 3.99 14.05
CA ILE A 117 11.88 5.42 14.34
C ILE A 117 12.53 5.60 15.72
N ALA A 118 12.03 4.92 16.75
CA ALA A 118 12.57 5.05 18.10
C ALA A 118 13.98 4.49 18.24
N LYS A 119 14.38 3.51 17.42
CA LYS A 119 15.76 3.02 17.36
C LYS A 119 16.73 4.02 16.71
N SER A 120 16.22 4.93 15.88
CA SER A 120 17.01 5.93 15.18
C SER A 120 17.30 7.19 16.00
N GLN A 121 16.54 7.38 17.09
CA GLN A 121 16.74 8.43 18.08
C GLN A 121 17.68 7.94 19.18
#